data_AF-A0A920NIE2-F1
#
_entry.id   AF-A0A920NIE2-F1
#
_cell.length_a   1.000
_cell.length_b   1.000
_cell.length_c   1.000
_cell.angle_alpha   90.00
_cell.angle_beta   90.00
_cell.angle_gamma   90.00
#
_symmetry.space_group_name_H-M   'P 1'
#
loop_
_entity.id
_entity.type
_entity.pdbx_description
1 polymer ?
#
loop_
_entity_poly.entity_id
_entity_poly.type
_entity_poly.pdbx_seq_one_letter_code
_entity_poly.pdbx_strand_id
1 'polypeptide(L)'
;MKSVAGGLRIQLAQYRELATFAQFGTEDLDEATRNQLARGQRAVGILKQDQNKPLTVADQVVVMYALSNGYLDEIEVEKIQAAEESLGVLCNQVMLRL
;
A
#
# COMPACT_ATOMS: atom_id res chain seq x y z
N MET A 1 -5.67 0.04 -14.24
CA MET A 1 -6.22 -0.66 -13.05
C MET A 1 -6.00 -2.17 -13.02
N LYS A 2 -6.44 -2.97 -14.00
CA LYS A 2 -6.32 -4.46 -13.93
C LYS A 2 -4.90 -4.98 -13.66
N SER A 3 -3.89 -4.39 -14.31
CA SER A 3 -2.47 -4.78 -14.15
C SER A 3 -1.93 -4.53 -12.75
N VAL A 4 -2.32 -3.42 -12.11
CA VAL A 4 -1.82 -3.02 -10.78
C VAL A 4 -2.65 -3.62 -9.64
N ALA A 5 -3.95 -3.85 -9.84
CA ALA A 5 -4.83 -4.35 -8.78
C ALA A 5 -4.83 -5.89 -8.64
N GLY A 6 -4.50 -6.63 -9.71
CA GLY A 6 -4.57 -8.09 -9.72
C GLY A 6 -3.62 -8.78 -8.74
N GLY A 7 -2.35 -8.36 -8.73
CA GLY A 7 -1.34 -8.87 -7.80
C GLY A 7 -1.62 -8.46 -6.36
N LEU A 8 -2.06 -7.21 -6.16
CA LEU A 8 -2.37 -6.66 -4.84
C LEU A 8 -3.46 -7.47 -4.11
N ARG A 9 -4.50 -7.92 -4.83
CA ARG A 9 -5.57 -8.75 -4.24
C ARG A 9 -5.02 -10.05 -3.63
N ILE A 10 -4.10 -10.70 -4.33
CA ILE A 10 -3.49 -11.97 -3.87
C ILE A 10 -2.58 -11.70 -2.67
N GLN A 11 -1.75 -10.66 -2.75
CA GLN A 11 -0.84 -10.27 -1.67
C GLN A 11 -1.59 -9.91 -0.37
N LEU A 12 -2.73 -9.21 -0.48
CA LEU A 12 -3.56 -8.87 0.68
C LEU A 12 -4.23 -10.09 1.31
N ALA A 13 -4.60 -11.11 0.52
CA ALA A 13 -5.13 -12.36 1.04
C ALA A 13 -4.05 -13.09 1.87
N GLN A 14 -2.85 -13.25 1.30
CA GLN A 14 -1.71 -13.85 1.99
C GLN A 14 -1.33 -13.07 3.25
N TYR A 15 -1.32 -11.74 3.19
CA TYR A 15 -1.07 -10.89 4.36
C TYR A 15 -2.09 -11.16 5.48
N ARG A 16 -3.38 -11.30 5.19
CA ARG A 16 -4.40 -11.54 6.23
C ARG A 16 -4.20 -12.89 6.92
N GLU A 17 -3.86 -13.92 6.17
CA GLU A 17 -3.52 -15.24 6.71
C GLU A 17 -2.29 -15.14 7.62
N LEU A 18 -1.22 -14.49 7.13
CA LEU A 18 0.04 -14.29 7.85
C LEU A 18 -0.14 -13.44 9.12
N ALA A 19 -0.93 -12.37 9.04
CA ALA A 19 -1.21 -11.49 10.17
C ALA A 19 -2.03 -12.21 11.25
N THR A 20 -2.95 -13.09 10.86
CA THR A 20 -3.68 -13.93 11.80
C THR A 20 -2.74 -14.94 12.45
N PHE A 21 -1.88 -15.60 11.67
CA PHE A 21 -0.89 -16.53 12.20
C PHE A 21 0.07 -15.87 13.20
N ALA A 22 0.60 -14.69 12.86
CA ALA A 22 1.50 -13.91 13.71
C ALA A 22 0.86 -13.43 15.01
N GLN A 23 -0.48 -13.31 15.09
CA GLN A 23 -1.20 -13.00 16.33
C GLN A 23 -1.27 -14.19 17.30
N PHE A 24 -1.20 -15.42 16.79
CA PHE A 24 -1.38 -16.65 17.57
C PHE A 24 -0.10 -17.51 17.68
N GLY A 25 1.00 -17.14 17.01
CA GLY A 25 2.21 -17.97 16.93
C GLY A 25 3.54 -17.23 16.73
N THR A 26 4.51 -17.65 17.57
CA THR A 26 5.99 -17.58 17.51
C THR A 26 6.72 -16.22 17.49
N GLU A 27 7.67 -16.08 18.42
CA GLU A 27 8.63 -14.96 18.58
C GLU A 27 9.68 -14.88 17.45
N ASP A 28 9.85 -15.95 16.65
CA ASP A 28 10.85 -16.08 15.59
C ASP A 28 10.25 -15.95 14.19
N LEU A 29 9.81 -14.76 13.82
CA LEU A 29 9.49 -14.44 12.42
C LEU A 29 10.78 -14.15 11.66
N ASP A 30 11.03 -14.89 10.58
CA ASP A 30 12.13 -14.60 9.68
C ASP A 30 11.96 -13.21 9.01
N GLU A 31 13.04 -12.67 8.47
CA GLU A 31 13.04 -11.32 7.89
C GLU A 31 12.06 -11.19 6.71
N ALA A 32 11.93 -12.24 5.90
CA ALA A 32 10.98 -12.28 4.79
C ALA A 32 9.52 -12.14 5.28
N THR A 33 9.13 -12.87 6.33
CA THR A 33 7.79 -12.78 6.92
C THR A 33 7.53 -11.40 7.51
N ARG A 34 8.51 -10.82 8.21
CA ARG A 34 8.39 -9.44 8.75
C ARG A 34 8.18 -8.40 7.65
N ASN A 35 8.93 -8.51 6.55
CA ASN A 35 8.77 -7.60 5.41
C ASN A 35 7.40 -7.76 4.74
N GLN A 36 6.90 -8.99 4.60
CA GLN A 36 5.57 -9.25 4.04
C GLN A 36 4.45 -8.70 4.94
N LEU A 37 4.56 -8.85 6.25
CA LEU A 37 3.63 -8.24 7.22
C LEU A 37 3.66 -6.72 7.14
N ALA A 38 4.84 -6.12 7.14
CA ALA A 38 5.00 -4.67 7.09
C ALA A 38 4.43 -4.08 5.79
N ARG A 39 4.69 -4.71 4.63
CA ARG A 39 4.12 -4.29 3.35
C ARG A 39 2.59 -4.44 3.33
N GLY A 40 2.06 -5.51 3.91
CA GLY A 40 0.62 -5.71 4.02
C GLY A 40 -0.08 -4.69 4.92
N GLN A 41 0.56 -4.28 6.02
CA GLN A 41 0.07 -3.19 6.87
C GLN A 41 -0.01 -1.87 6.10
N ARG A 42 1.03 -1.53 5.32
CA ARG A 42 1.03 -0.35 4.43
C ARG A 42 -0.06 -0.42 3.39
N ALA A 43 -0.23 -1.58 2.76
CA ALA A 43 -1.27 -1.81 1.77
C ALA A 43 -2.68 -1.55 2.33
N VAL A 44 -2.97 -2.03 3.55
CA VAL A 44 -4.24 -1.74 4.23
C VAL A 44 -4.38 -0.26 4.59
N GLY A 45 -3.29 0.39 5.00
CA GLY A 45 -3.28 1.82 5.32
C GLY A 45 -3.62 2.71 4.11
N ILE A 46 -3.01 2.43 2.96
CA ILE A 46 -3.24 3.16 1.70
C ILE A 46 -4.67 3.02 1.19
N LEU A 47 -5.30 1.86 1.44
CA LEU A 47 -6.68 1.63 1.01
C LEU A 47 -7.71 2.36 1.89
N LYS A 48 -7.28 3.04 2.97
CA LYS A 48 -8.16 3.90 3.76
C LYS A 48 -8.28 5.25 3.08
N GLN A 49 -9.52 5.69 2.87
CA GLN A 49 -9.83 6.95 2.23
C GLN A 49 -10.78 7.76 3.13
N ASP A 50 -10.45 9.04 3.33
CA ASP A 50 -11.32 9.97 4.05
C ASP A 50 -12.62 10.21 3.26
N GLN A 51 -13.69 10.51 4.00
CA GLN A 51 -14.96 10.87 3.40
C GLN A 51 -14.83 12.15 2.56
N ASN A 52 -15.52 12.20 1.41
CA ASN A 52 -15.55 13.34 0.48
C ASN A 52 -14.21 13.72 -0.16
N LYS A 53 -13.19 12.85 -0.11
CA LYS A 53 -11.93 13.03 -0.85
C LYS A 53 -11.78 12.00 -1.97
N PRO A 54 -12.53 12.09 -3.08
CA PRO A 54 -12.41 11.12 -4.18
C PRO A 54 -11.04 11.21 -4.86
N LEU A 55 -10.38 10.07 -5.03
CA LEU A 55 -9.14 9.98 -5.81
C LEU A 55 -9.43 9.78 -7.29
N THR A 56 -8.67 10.44 -8.17
CA THR A 56 -8.78 10.20 -9.60
C THR A 56 -8.26 8.81 -9.96
N VAL A 57 -8.62 8.29 -11.14
CA VAL A 57 -8.09 6.99 -11.62
C VAL A 57 -6.56 7.05 -11.78
N ALA A 58 -6.01 8.20 -12.17
CA ALA A 58 -4.56 8.38 -12.30
C ALA A 58 -3.87 8.27 -10.93
N ASP A 59 -4.39 8.97 -9.92
CA ASP A 59 -3.88 8.92 -8.54
C ASP A 59 -3.92 7.48 -8.00
N GLN A 60 -5.07 6.81 -8.17
CA GLN A 60 -5.23 5.41 -7.76
C GLN A 60 -4.20 4.50 -8.43
N VAL A 61 -3.94 4.66 -9.74
CA VAL A 61 -2.96 3.82 -10.45
C VAL A 61 -1.54 4.07 -9.93
N VAL A 62 -1.15 5.33 -9.74
CA VAL A 62 0.19 5.70 -9.25
C VAL A 62 0.45 5.14 -7.86
N VAL A 63 -0.51 5.33 -6.95
CA VAL A 63 -0.41 4.85 -5.56
C VAL A 63 -0.33 3.32 -5.52
N MET A 64 -1.19 2.62 -6.27
CA MET A 64 -1.17 1.14 -6.31
C MET A 64 0.10 0.60 -6.96
N TYR A 65 0.64 1.30 -7.95
CA TYR A 65 1.91 0.94 -8.58
C TYR A 65 3.09 1.11 -7.61
N ALA A 66 3.15 2.24 -6.89
CA ALA A 66 4.20 2.49 -5.91
C ALA A 66 4.20 1.44 -4.79
N LEU A 67 3.02 1.09 -4.29
CA LEU A 67 2.85 0.02 -3.31
C LEU A 67 3.29 -1.35 -3.85
N SER A 68 2.85 -1.72 -5.06
CA SER A 68 3.11 -3.05 -5.61
C SER A 68 4.59 -3.30 -5.93
N ASN A 69 5.35 -2.25 -6.23
CA ASN A 69 6.79 -2.32 -6.52
C ASN A 69 7.67 -2.08 -5.29
N GLY A 70 7.10 -1.88 -4.10
CA GLY A 70 7.86 -1.69 -2.87
C GLY A 70 8.46 -0.29 -2.68
N TYR A 71 8.06 0.71 -3.48
CA TYR A 71 8.57 2.08 -3.34
C TYR A 71 8.11 2.78 -2.06
N LEU A 72 7.19 2.15 -1.30
CA LEU A 72 6.67 2.66 -0.04
C LEU A 72 7.19 1.88 1.17
N ASP A 73 8.07 0.89 0.97
CA ASP A 73 8.53 0.01 2.05
C ASP A 73 9.41 0.72 3.08
N GLU A 74 10.10 1.80 2.69
CA GLU A 74 10.92 2.62 3.60
C GLU A 74 10.10 3.60 4.43
N ILE A 75 8.83 3.80 4.08
CA ILE A 75 7.94 4.73 4.79
C ILE A 75 7.37 4.02 6.01
N GLU A 76 7.42 4.68 7.17
CA GLU A 76 6.77 4.19 8.39
C GLU A 76 5.25 4.03 8.18
N VAL A 77 4.66 3.01 8.79
CA VAL A 77 3.25 2.67 8.59
C VAL A 77 2.33 3.84 9.00
N GLU A 78 2.67 4.61 10.05
CA GLU A 78 1.87 5.77 10.45
C GLU A 78 1.89 6.91 9.42
N LYS A 79 2.94 7.00 8.60
CA LYS A 79 3.12 8.08 7.61
C LYS A 79 2.57 7.72 6.23
N ILE A 80 2.01 6.52 6.06
CA ILE A 80 1.62 6.01 4.75
C ILE A 80 0.50 6.82 4.10
N GLN A 81 -0.42 7.39 4.89
CA GLN A 81 -1.49 8.25 4.37
C GLN A 81 -0.95 9.59 3.85
N ALA A 82 -0.01 10.20 4.56
CA ALA A 82 0.64 11.42 4.10
C ALA A 82 1.45 11.19 2.81
N ALA A 83 2.05 10.00 2.67
CA ALA A 83 2.76 9.60 1.45
C ALA A 83 1.82 9.42 0.25
N GLU A 84 0.64 8.81 0.47
CA GLU A 84 -0.41 8.66 -0.54
C GLU A 84 -0.91 10.03 -1.03
N GLU A 85 -1.24 10.93 -0.11
CA GLU A 85 -1.69 12.28 -0.45
C GLU A 85 -0.62 13.06 -1.24
N SER A 86 0.64 12.96 -0.81
CA SER A 86 1.78 13.60 -1.50
C SER A 86 1.96 13.07 -2.92
N LEU A 87 1.81 11.76 -3.12
CA LEU A 87 1.86 11.13 -4.45
C LEU A 87 0.73 11.59 -5.36
N GLY A 88 -0.49 11.70 -4.83
CA GLY A 88 -1.64 12.23 -5.58
C GLY A 88 -1.43 13.69 -6.01
N VAL A 89 -0.90 14.54 -5.12
CA VAL A 89 -0.57 15.93 -5.47
C VAL A 89 0.47 16.00 -6.58
N LEU A 90 1.54 15.18 -6.49
CA LEU A 90 2.58 15.12 -7.52
C LEU A 90 2.02 14.64 -8.88
N CYS A 91 1.17 13.62 -8.88
CA CYS A 91 0.54 13.12 -10.11
C CYS A 91 -0.26 14.21 -10.82
N ASN A 92 -1.07 14.95 -10.05
CA ASN A 92 -1.86 16.06 -10.58
C ASN A 92 -0.97 17.21 -11.11
N GLN A 93 0.12 17.55 -10.42
CA GLN A 93 1.05 18.58 -10.88
C GLN A 93 1.78 18.21 -12.18
N VAL A 94 2.16 16.94 -12.34
CA VAL A 94 2.80 16.45 -13.57
C VAL A 94 1.81 16.42 -14.72
N MET A 95 0.58 15.94 -14.49
CA MET A 95 -0.46 15.91 -15.51
C MET A 95 -0.86 17.30 -16.03
N LEU A 96 -0.88 18.32 -15.17
CA LEU A 96 -1.21 19.70 -15.57
C LEU A 96 -0.09 20.40 -16.37
N ARG A 97 1.10 19.82 -16.42
CA ARG A 97 2.26 20.37 -17.15
C ARG A 97 2.50 19.67 -18.49
N LEU A 98 1.72 18.64 -18.81
CA LEU A 98 1.71 17.93 -20.08
C LEU A 98 0.56 18.44 -20.96
#